data_AF-A0A972RXW1-F1
#
_entry.id   AF-A0A972RXW1-F1
#
_cell.length_a   1.000
_cell.length_b   1.000
_cell.length_c   1.000
_cell.angle_alpha   90.00
_cell.angle_beta   90.00
_cell.angle_gamma   90.00
#
_symmetry.space_group_name_H-M   'P 1'
#
loop_
_entity.id
_entity.type
_entity.pdbx_description
1 polymer ?
#
loop_
_entity_poly.entity_id
_entity_poly.type
_entity_poly.pdbx_seq_one_letter_code
_entity_poly.pdbx_strand_id
1 'polypeptide(L)'
;MKGQFLLNTVAFSSATLISRILGYLRDATVAYVFGANPLTDAFFVAWRLPNTLRQLIGEGSFNAAFIPIYTQEEKKSPESAKEYASSLFTYYTLVLSVITFFVVLFADVFVKILAPGFIEKGNFEETV
;
A
#
# COMPACT_ATOMS: atom_id res chain seq x y z
N MET A 1 -21.30 -11.01 -24.35
CA MET A 1 -20.83 -9.89 -23.50
C MET A 1 -21.16 -10.02 -22.01
N LYS A 2 -22.41 -10.31 -21.58
CA LYS A 2 -22.76 -10.39 -20.14
C LYS A 2 -22.02 -11.48 -19.35
N GLY A 3 -21.78 -12.66 -19.94
CA GLY A 3 -21.08 -13.77 -19.29
C GLY A 3 -19.61 -13.47 -18.94
N GLN A 4 -18.86 -12.86 -19.86
CA GLN A 4 -17.45 -12.52 -19.63
C GLN A 4 -17.30 -11.43 -18.54
N PHE A 5 -18.21 -10.47 -18.51
CA PHE A 5 -18.22 -9.44 -17.47
C PHE A 5 -18.47 -10.04 -16.08
N LEU A 6 -19.42 -10.97 -15.96
CA LEU A 6 -19.70 -11.68 -14.70
C LEU A 6 -18.48 -12.52 -14.26
N LEU A 7 -17.86 -13.26 -15.17
CA LEU A 7 -16.65 -14.04 -14.88
C LEU A 7 -15.52 -13.16 -14.35
N ASN A 8 -15.23 -12.04 -15.02
CA ASN A 8 -14.16 -11.12 -14.60
C ASN A 8 -14.46 -10.47 -13.23
N THR A 9 -15.72 -10.10 -12.99
CA THR A 9 -16.15 -9.51 -11.71
C THR A 9 -16.04 -10.52 -10.56
N VAL A 10 -16.46 -11.76 -10.79
CA VAL A 10 -16.34 -12.85 -9.81
C VAL A 10 -14.87 -13.17 -9.55
N ALA A 11 -14.02 -13.22 -10.58
CA ALA A 11 -12.59 -13.46 -10.41
C ALA A 11 -11.90 -12.36 -9.59
N PHE A 12 -12.22 -11.08 -9.84
CA PHE A 12 -11.66 -9.97 -9.07
C PHE A 12 -12.14 -9.99 -7.60
N SER A 13 -13.43 -10.28 -7.40
CA SER A 13 -14.02 -10.35 -6.06
C SER A 13 -13.47 -11.52 -5.26
N SER A 14 -13.29 -12.69 -5.88
CA SER A 14 -12.71 -13.86 -5.23
C SER A 14 -11.24 -13.63 -4.89
N ALA A 15 -10.45 -13.05 -5.79
CA ALA A 15 -9.06 -12.67 -5.52
C ALA A 15 -8.97 -11.68 -4.33
N THR A 16 -9.89 -10.73 -4.25
CA THR A 16 -9.97 -9.78 -3.11
C THR A 16 -10.31 -10.51 -1.80
N LEU A 17 -11.29 -11.41 -1.81
CA LEU A 17 -11.67 -12.21 -0.65
C LEU A 17 -10.51 -13.10 -0.17
N ILE A 18 -9.84 -13.80 -1.08
CA ILE A 18 -8.67 -14.63 -0.77
C ILE A 18 -7.59 -13.77 -0.15
N SER A 19 -7.29 -12.60 -0.72
CA SER A 19 -6.27 -11.68 -0.17
C SER A 19 -6.63 -11.21 1.25
N ARG A 20 -7.91 -10.95 1.52
CA ARG A 20 -8.38 -10.57 2.87
C ARG A 20 -8.27 -11.72 3.87
N ILE A 21 -8.62 -12.94 3.45
CA ILE A 21 -8.49 -14.14 4.29
C ILE A 21 -7.00 -14.39 4.60
N LEU A 22 -6.12 -14.29 3.60
CA LEU A 22 -4.68 -14.43 3.80
C LEU A 22 -4.11 -13.34 4.73
N GLY A 23 -4.58 -12.09 4.60
CA GLY A 23 -4.23 -11.00 5.52
C GLY A 23 -4.68 -11.29 6.95
N TYR A 24 -5.92 -11.77 7.14
CA TYR A 24 -6.42 -12.17 8.44
C TYR A 24 -5.62 -13.34 9.04
N LEU A 25 -5.29 -14.36 8.23
CA LEU A 25 -4.48 -15.48 8.67
C LEU A 25 -3.07 -15.05 9.08
N ARG A 26 -2.45 -14.10 8.37
CA ARG A 26 -1.20 -13.48 8.78
C ARG A 26 -1.34 -12.86 10.16
N ASP A 27 -2.34 -12.01 10.36
CA ASP A 27 -2.51 -11.28 11.62
C ASP A 27 -2.83 -12.24 12.79
N ALA A 28 -3.65 -13.26 12.55
CA ALA A 28 -3.93 -14.33 13.52
C ALA A 28 -2.68 -15.16 13.85
N THR A 29 -1.85 -15.47 12.87
CA THR A 29 -0.58 -16.18 13.08
C THR A 29 0.39 -15.34 13.91
N VAL A 30 0.50 -14.04 13.61
CA VAL A 30 1.34 -13.11 14.39
C VAL A 30 0.84 -13.06 15.84
N ALA A 31 -0.47 -12.92 16.06
CA ALA A 31 -1.05 -12.91 17.40
C ALA A 31 -0.84 -14.24 18.15
N TYR A 32 -0.94 -15.39 17.46
CA TYR A 32 -0.74 -16.70 18.07
C TYR A 32 0.73 -16.97 18.45
N VAL A 33 1.67 -16.62 17.56
CA VAL A 33 3.10 -16.90 17.74
C VAL A 33 3.76 -15.90 18.69
N PHE A 34 3.45 -14.60 18.57
CA PHE A 34 4.14 -13.55 19.32
C PHE A 34 3.30 -12.99 20.48
N GLY A 35 1.97 -13.10 20.43
CA GLY A 35 1.09 -12.51 21.44
C GLY A 35 1.08 -10.99 21.45
N ALA A 36 0.34 -10.42 22.41
CA ALA A 36 0.26 -8.98 22.63
C ALA A 36 1.45 -8.51 23.47
N ASN A 37 2.41 -7.83 22.82
CA ASN A 37 3.60 -7.30 23.46
C ASN A 37 4.08 -6.03 22.70
N PRO A 38 4.98 -5.23 23.29
CA PRO A 38 5.44 -3.98 22.66
C PRO A 38 6.10 -4.15 21.28
N LEU A 39 6.79 -5.27 21.02
CA LEU A 39 7.41 -5.55 19.73
C LEU A 39 6.36 -5.84 18.65
N THR A 40 5.34 -6.64 18.99
CA THR A 40 4.20 -6.92 18.09
C THR A 40 3.43 -5.64 17.78
N ASP A 41 3.20 -4.79 18.77
CA ASP A 41 2.51 -3.51 18.56
C ASP A 41 3.36 -2.59 17.65
N ALA A 42 4.67 -2.50 17.88
CA ALA A 42 5.59 -1.71 17.05
C ALA A 42 5.60 -2.19 15.59
N PHE A 43 5.57 -3.51 15.37
CA PHE A 43 5.44 -4.10 14.04
C PHE A 43 4.14 -3.66 13.34
N PHE A 44 3.00 -3.67 14.04
CA PHE A 44 1.74 -3.23 13.44
C PHE A 44 1.71 -1.73 13.14
N VAL A 45 2.32 -0.89 13.99
CA VAL A 45 2.50 0.55 13.72
C VAL A 45 3.37 0.76 12.49
N ALA A 46 4.53 0.09 12.42
CA ALA A 46 5.44 0.17 11.28
C ALA A 46 4.78 -0.31 9.98
N TRP A 47 3.95 -1.37 10.04
CA TRP A 47 3.22 -1.88 8.88
C TRP A 47 2.09 -0.94 8.42
N ARG A 48 1.45 -0.22 9.35
CA ARG A 48 0.29 0.64 9.03
C ARG A 48 0.66 1.85 8.16
N LEU A 49 1.82 2.46 8.39
CA LEU A 49 2.25 3.66 7.67
C LEU A 49 2.35 3.45 6.14
N PRO A 50 3.14 2.49 5.62
CA PRO A 50 3.22 2.24 4.18
C PRO A 50 1.88 1.79 3.58
N ASN A 51 1.07 1.03 4.32
CA ASN A 51 -0.25 0.62 3.84
C ASN A 51 -1.22 1.79 3.69
N THR A 52 -1.20 2.74 4.63
CA THR A 52 -2.04 3.93 4.56
C THR A 52 -1.65 4.78 3.35
N LEU A 53 -0.34 4.98 3.13
CA LEU A 53 0.16 5.70 1.93
C LEU A 53 -0.23 4.98 0.63
N ARG A 54 -0.07 3.66 0.57
CA ARG A 54 -0.49 2.82 -0.57
C ARG A 54 -1.97 2.99 -0.87
N GLN A 55 -2.82 3.01 0.16
CA GLN A 55 -4.26 3.18 0.03
C GLN A 55 -4.64 4.57 -0.50
N LEU A 56 -4.02 5.63 0.03
CA LEU A 56 -4.30 7.02 -0.37
C LEU A 56 -3.88 7.31 -1.81
N ILE A 57 -2.74 6.77 -2.23
CA ILE A 57 -2.11 7.13 -3.50
C ILE A 57 -2.49 6.15 -4.62
N GLY A 58 -2.72 4.86 -4.31
CA GLY A 58 -2.78 3.79 -5.31
C GLY A 58 -4.14 3.12 -5.52
N GLU A 59 -5.00 3.01 -4.52
CA GLU A 59 -6.16 2.10 -4.60
C GLU A 59 -7.33 2.62 -5.46
N GLY A 60 -7.43 3.93 -5.75
CA GLY A 60 -8.55 4.45 -6.56
C GLY A 60 -8.25 5.68 -7.41
N SER A 61 -7.55 6.68 -6.85
CA SER A 61 -7.23 7.93 -7.53
C SER A 61 -6.30 7.72 -8.73
N PHE A 62 -5.28 6.88 -8.58
CA PHE A 62 -4.33 6.57 -9.65
C PHE A 62 -5.00 5.88 -10.85
N ASN A 63 -5.77 4.81 -10.63
CA ASN A 63 -6.44 4.09 -11.71
C ASN A 63 -7.44 4.96 -12.46
N ALA A 64 -8.16 5.84 -11.76
CA ALA A 64 -9.12 6.76 -12.36
C ALA A 64 -8.46 7.77 -13.31
N ALA A 65 -7.23 8.21 -13.02
CA ALA A 65 -6.46 9.09 -13.89
C ALA A 65 -5.66 8.34 -14.97
N PHE A 66 -5.12 7.17 -14.62
CA PHE A 66 -4.23 6.40 -15.50
C PHE A 66 -4.96 5.80 -16.70
N ILE A 67 -6.05 5.06 -16.47
CA ILE A 67 -6.73 4.26 -17.50
C ILE A 67 -7.21 5.13 -18.66
N PRO A 68 -7.91 6.27 -18.45
CA PRO A 68 -8.41 7.09 -19.56
C PRO A 68 -7.30 7.64 -20.46
N ILE A 69 -6.15 8.01 -19.88
CA ILE A 69 -5.02 8.55 -20.64
C ILE A 69 -4.29 7.41 -21.36
N TYR A 70 -4.04 6.29 -20.67
CA TYR A 70 -3.43 5.11 -21.29
C TYR A 70 -4.23 4.63 -22.50
N THR A 71 -5.54 4.49 -22.37
CA THR A 71 -6.42 4.07 -23.48
C THR A 71 -6.48 5.11 -24.61
N GLN A 72 -6.26 6.41 -24.33
CA GLN A 72 -6.12 7.42 -25.38
C GLN A 72 -4.80 7.29 -26.14
N GLU A 73 -3.69 7.04 -25.43
CA GLU A 73 -2.38 6.83 -26.04
C GLU A 73 -2.32 5.51 -26.83
N GLU A 74 -2.93 4.45 -26.32
CA GLU A 74 -3.06 3.15 -27.00
C GLU A 74 -3.78 3.26 -28.35
N LYS A 75 -4.79 4.13 -28.46
CA LYS A 75 -5.49 4.39 -29.72
C LYS A 75 -4.61 5.08 -30.76
N LYS A 76 -3.57 5.81 -30.36
CA LYS A 76 -2.62 6.46 -31.28
C LYS A 76 -1.62 5.44 -31.80
N SER A 77 -0.92 4.76 -30.89
CA SER A 77 -0.07 3.63 -31.20
C SER A 77 0.27 2.83 -29.93
N PRO A 78 0.59 1.53 -30.06
CA PRO A 78 1.12 0.73 -28.96
C PRO A 78 2.37 1.34 -28.31
N GLU A 79 3.24 1.96 -29.12
CA GLU A 79 4.45 2.64 -28.66
C GLU A 79 4.13 3.85 -27.78
N SER A 80 3.14 4.68 -28.16
CA SER A 80 2.73 5.86 -27.38
C SER A 80 2.20 5.47 -26.01
N ALA A 81 1.39 4.41 -25.94
CA ALA A 81 0.89 3.87 -24.67
C ALA A 81 2.03 3.37 -23.77
N LYS A 82 3.03 2.71 -24.37
CA LYS A 82 4.21 2.21 -23.67
C LYS A 82 5.08 3.35 -23.15
N GLU A 83 5.30 4.40 -23.94
CA GLU A 83 6.04 5.59 -23.53
C GLU A 83 5.35 6.32 -22.37
N TYR A 84 4.02 6.48 -22.45
CA TYR A 84 3.23 7.04 -21.36
C TYR A 84 3.32 6.21 -20.08
N ALA A 85 3.10 4.90 -20.17
CA ALA A 85 3.19 4.00 -19.02
C ALA A 85 4.58 4.00 -18.41
N SER A 86 5.65 3.97 -19.22
CA SER A 86 7.03 4.04 -18.76
C SER A 86 7.32 5.36 -18.06
N SER A 87 6.93 6.49 -18.66
CA SER A 87 7.15 7.82 -18.10
C SER A 87 6.43 8.01 -16.77
N LEU A 88 5.16 7.58 -16.70
CA LEU A 88 4.39 7.63 -15.47
C LEU A 88 4.97 6.71 -14.41
N PHE A 89 5.39 5.49 -14.78
CA PHE A 89 6.02 4.56 -13.85
C PHE A 89 7.32 5.15 -13.27
N THR A 90 8.17 5.76 -14.09
CA THR A 90 9.38 6.46 -13.64
C THR A 90 9.05 7.59 -12.67
N TYR A 91 8.08 8.46 -13.00
CA TYR A 91 7.66 9.55 -12.11
C TYR A 91 7.08 9.03 -10.80
N TYR A 92 6.20 8.04 -10.87
CA TYR A 92 5.57 7.42 -9.70
C TYR A 92 6.61 6.78 -8.79
N THR A 93 7.59 6.08 -9.36
CA THR A 93 8.71 5.47 -8.63
C THR A 93 9.54 6.54 -7.95
N LEU A 94 9.92 7.59 -8.67
CA LEU A 94 10.70 8.69 -8.11
C LEU A 94 9.98 9.36 -6.93
N VAL A 95 8.70 9.69 -7.09
CA VAL A 95 7.89 10.30 -6.02
C VAL A 95 7.78 9.38 -4.81
N LEU A 96 7.48 8.09 -5.01
CA LEU A 96 7.42 7.14 -3.91
C LEU A 96 8.77 6.92 -3.23
N SER A 97 9.88 6.90 -3.98
CA SER A 97 11.23 6.82 -3.42
C SER A 97 11.54 8.03 -2.56
N VAL A 98 11.20 9.24 -3.00
CA VAL A 98 11.38 10.48 -2.23
C VAL A 98 10.54 10.45 -0.95
N ILE A 99 9.25 10.09 -1.04
CA ILE A 99 8.37 9.95 0.13
C ILE A 99 8.94 8.92 1.11
N THR A 100 9.35 7.75 0.62
CA THR A 100 9.92 6.68 1.45
C THR A 100 11.20 7.15 2.13
N PHE A 101 12.09 7.81 1.39
CA PHE A 101 13.32 8.38 1.94
C PHE A 101 13.03 9.36 3.07
N PHE A 102 12.08 10.27 2.90
CA PHE A 102 11.68 11.21 3.94
C PHE A 102 11.03 10.53 5.16
N VAL A 103 10.18 9.53 4.94
CA VAL A 103 9.56 8.76 6.02
C VAL A 103 10.63 8.03 6.84
N VAL A 104 11.63 7.45 6.20
CA VAL A 104 12.74 6.78 6.88
C VAL A 104 13.61 7.79 7.63
N LEU A 105 13.93 8.94 7.02
CA LEU A 105 14.76 9.97 7.63
C LEU A 105 14.09 10.60 8.87
N PHE A 106 12.78 10.77 8.83
CA PHE A 106 11.99 11.39 9.91
C PHE A 106 11.12 10.37 10.66
N ALA A 107 11.55 9.11 10.72
CA ALA A 107 10.74 8.01 11.26
C ALA A 107 10.23 8.31 12.68
N ASP A 108 11.09 8.88 13.55
CA ASP A 108 10.71 9.27 14.91
C ASP A 108 9.49 10.23 14.92
N VAL A 109 9.49 11.27 14.08
CA VAL A 109 8.37 12.22 13.97
C VAL A 109 7.10 11.51 13.50
N PHE A 110 7.21 10.65 12.48
CA PHE A 110 6.06 9.92 11.94
C PHE A 110 5.47 8.95 12.95
N VAL A 111 6.30 8.21 13.69
CA VAL A 111 5.83 7.30 14.74
C VAL A 111 5.14 8.09 15.85
N LYS A 112 5.70 9.23 16.27
CA LYS A 112 5.09 10.07 17.32
C LYS A 112 3.69 10.58 16.93
N ILE A 113 3.48 10.90 15.66
CA ILE A 113 2.18 11.34 15.14
C ILE A 113 1.18 10.17 15.04
N LEU A 114 1.64 9.01 14.57
CA LEU A 114 0.77 7.86 14.28
C LEU A 114 0.46 7.01 15.52
N ALA A 115 1.36 7.01 16.49
CA ALA A 115 1.31 6.19 17.69
C ALA A 115 1.75 6.99 18.94
N PRO A 116 1.09 8.11 19.27
CA PRO A 116 1.46 8.92 20.43
C PRO A 116 1.44 8.14 21.76
N GLY A 117 0.54 7.15 21.88
CA GLY A 117 0.44 6.27 23.05
C GLY A 117 1.63 5.33 23.28
N PHE A 118 2.56 5.19 22.32
CA PHE A 118 3.83 4.48 22.54
C PHE A 118 4.84 5.33 23.33
N ILE A 119 4.75 6.66 23.23
CA ILE A 119 5.67 7.60 23.89
C ILE A 119 5.39 7.65 25.39
N GLU A 120 4.11 7.62 25.77
CA GLU A 120 3.68 7.68 27.18
C GLU A 120 4.05 6.43 27.99
N LYS A 121 4.33 5.29 27.33
CA LYS A 121 4.69 4.04 28.01
C LYS A 121 6.20 3.85 28.27
N GLY A 122 7.06 4.79 27.87
CA GLY A 122 8.52 4.70 28.14
C GLY A 122 9.31 3.71 27.28
N ASN A 123 8.69 3.08 26.26
CA ASN A 123 9.29 2.00 25.47
C ASN A 123 10.17 2.44 24.29
N PHE A 124 10.36 3.75 24.07
CA PHE A 124 11.16 4.24 22.94
C PHE A 124 12.67 4.05 23.14
N GLU A 125 13.17 4.02 24.38
CA GLU A 125 14.61 3.85 24.65
C GLU A 125 15.11 2.42 24.42
N GLU A 126 14.24 1.41 24.38
CA GLU A 126 14.64 0.01 24.12
C GLU A 126 14.53 -0.40 22.63
N THR A 127 14.06 0.48 21.75
CA THR A 127 13.78 0.17 20.33
C THR A 127 14.67 0.89 19.32
N VAL A 128 15.65 1.67 19.77
CA VAL A 128 16.67 2.32 18.94
C VAL A 128 18.07 1.86 19.32
#